data_AF-A0A512NPW5-F1
#
_entry.id   AF-A0A512NPW5-F1
#
_cell.length_a   1.000
_cell.length_b   1.000
_cell.length_c   1.000
_cell.angle_alpha   90.00
_cell.angle_beta   90.00
_cell.angle_gamma   90.00
#
_symmetry.space_group_name_H-M   'P 1'
#
loop_
_entity.id
_entity.type
_entity.pdbx_description
1 polymer ?
#
loop_
_entity_poly.entity_id
_entity_poly.type
_entity_poly.pdbx_seq_one_letter_code
_entity_poly.pdbx_strand_id
1 'polypeptide(L)'
;MSLANQFVARATRLFLAATGEPALWTVSAHGRVVGSLVCQNGAWRLSWFNDADRRLTSYAGPLGGDVEALAESLSTRLGAPVRLESQPV
;
A
#
# COMPACT_ATOMS: atom_id res chain seq x y z
N MET A 1 -18.07 16.59 2.48
CA MET A 1 -17.57 15.42 1.72
C MET A 1 -18.08 14.16 2.42
N SER A 2 -18.80 13.31 1.69
CA SER A 2 -19.65 12.25 2.26
C SER A 2 -18.86 10.97 2.58
N LEU A 3 -19.17 10.33 3.72
CA LEU A 3 -18.70 9.00 4.11
C LEU A 3 -18.93 7.95 3.01
N ALA A 4 -19.99 8.11 2.21
CA ALA A 4 -20.29 7.22 1.09
C ALA A 4 -19.17 7.20 0.04
N ASN A 5 -18.50 8.33 -0.22
CA ASN A 5 -17.40 8.39 -1.18
C ASN A 5 -16.16 7.63 -0.68
N GLN A 6 -15.91 7.65 0.64
CA GLN A 6 -14.79 6.93 1.23
C GLN A 6 -15.00 5.41 1.18
N PHE A 7 -16.23 4.95 1.38
CA PHE A 7 -16.57 3.52 1.26
C PHE A 7 -16.48 3.01 -0.17
N VAL A 8 -17.00 3.75 -1.15
CA VAL A 8 -16.91 3.36 -2.56
C VAL A 8 -15.45 3.30 -3.00
N ALA A 9 -14.64 4.31 -2.69
CA ALA A 9 -13.22 4.31 -3.02
C ALA A 9 -12.45 3.13 -2.40
N ARG A 10 -12.79 2.73 -1.17
CA ARG A 10 -12.19 1.59 -0.47
C ARG A 10 -12.59 0.25 -1.09
N ALA A 11 -13.87 0.09 -1.40
CA ALA A 11 -14.38 -1.11 -2.03
C ALA A 11 -13.75 -1.30 -3.42
N THR A 12 -13.74 -0.26 -4.27
CA THR A 12 -13.18 -0.35 -5.64
C THR A 12 -11.71 -0.78 -5.63
N ARG A 13 -10.91 -0.33 -4.65
CA ARG A 13 -9.49 -0.73 -4.52
C ARG A 13 -9.31 -2.20 -4.14
N LEU A 14 -10.14 -2.74 -3.26
CA LEU A 14 -10.15 -4.16 -2.92
C LEU A 14 -10.61 -5.01 -4.10
N PHE A 15 -11.60 -4.54 -4.87
CA PHE A 15 -12.09 -5.22 -6.08
C PHE A 15 -11.04 -5.22 -7.19
N LEU A 16 -10.37 -4.11 -7.48
CA LEU A 16 -9.31 -4.02 -8.51
C LEU A 16 -8.14 -4.99 -8.27
N ALA A 17 -7.73 -5.17 -7.01
CA ALA A 17 -6.68 -6.13 -6.67
C ALA A 17 -7.14 -7.60 -6.83
N ALA A 18 -8.45 -7.86 -6.73
CA ALA A 18 -9.06 -9.18 -6.84
C ALA A 18 -9.47 -9.53 -8.30
N THR A 19 -9.69 -8.54 -9.16
CA THR A 19 -10.13 -8.73 -10.56
C THR A 19 -8.99 -9.10 -11.52
N GLY A 20 -7.74 -9.13 -11.06
CA GLY A 20 -6.57 -9.46 -11.87
C GLY A 20 -6.05 -8.30 -12.72
N GLU A 21 -6.66 -7.12 -12.62
CA GLU A 21 -6.15 -5.89 -13.23
C GLU A 21 -4.91 -5.38 -12.47
N PRO A 22 -3.92 -4.79 -13.15
CA PRO A 22 -2.76 -4.22 -12.49
C PRO A 22 -3.20 -3.09 -11.56
N ALA A 23 -2.68 -3.08 -10.34
CA ALA A 23 -2.91 -2.02 -9.37
C ALA A 23 -1.59 -1.54 -8.76
N LEU A 24 -1.44 -0.23 -8.62
CA LEU A 24 -0.24 0.42 -8.09
C LEU A 24 -0.62 1.31 -6.90
N TRP A 25 0.19 1.25 -5.84
CA TRP A 25 0.11 2.17 -4.71
C TRP A 25 1.47 2.80 -4.43
N THR A 26 1.47 4.08 -4.08
CA THR A 26 2.63 4.73 -3.45
C THR A 26 2.62 4.43 -1.95
N VAL A 27 3.80 4.14 -1.40
CA VAL A 27 4.00 3.98 0.04
C VAL A 27 4.62 5.27 0.55
N SER A 28 3.92 5.96 1.45
CA SER A 28 4.34 7.25 2.01
C SER A 28 4.56 7.16 3.52
N ALA A 29 5.68 7.69 4.00
CA ALA A 29 6.03 7.80 5.42
C ALA A 29 6.65 9.17 5.69
N HIS A 30 6.36 9.77 6.85
CA HIS A 30 6.84 11.12 7.20
C HIS A 30 6.58 12.18 6.10
N GLY A 31 5.45 12.07 5.41
CA GLY A 31 5.06 12.99 4.34
C GLY A 31 5.86 12.85 3.03
N ARG A 32 6.61 11.76 2.84
CA ARG A 32 7.39 11.49 1.62
C ARG A 32 7.06 10.12 1.07
N VAL A 33 7.08 9.99 -0.25
CA VAL A 33 7.00 8.68 -0.91
C VAL A 33 8.33 7.96 -0.72
N VAL A 34 8.29 6.76 -0.16
CA VAL A 34 9.46 5.94 0.19
C VAL A 34 9.48 4.59 -0.53
N GLY A 35 8.41 4.26 -1.27
CA GLY A 35 8.33 3.01 -2.02
C GLY A 35 7.03 2.86 -2.79
N SER A 36 6.82 1.67 -3.32
CA SER A 36 5.65 1.31 -4.11
C SER A 36 5.20 -0.12 -3.83
N LEU A 37 3.90 -0.34 -3.83
CA LEU A 37 3.30 -1.67 -3.85
C LEU A 37 2.62 -1.88 -5.21
N VAL A 38 2.84 -3.02 -5.83
CA VAL A 38 2.19 -3.41 -7.08
C VAL A 38 1.49 -4.75 -6.89
N CYS A 39 0.25 -4.84 -7.34
CA CYS A 39 -0.43 -6.11 -7.58
C CYS A 39 -0.56 -6.31 -9.09
N GLN A 40 -0.01 -7.40 -9.63
CA GLN A 40 -0.11 -7.74 -11.05
C GLN A 40 -0.29 -9.25 -11.19
N ASN A 41 -1.32 -9.69 -11.92
CA ASN A 41 -1.65 -11.11 -12.10
C ASN A 41 -1.74 -11.88 -10.77
N GLY A 42 -2.31 -11.24 -9.73
CA GLY A 42 -2.41 -11.80 -8.38
C GLY A 42 -1.10 -11.83 -7.58
N ALA A 43 0.03 -11.44 -8.17
CA ALA A 43 1.31 -11.35 -7.48
C ALA A 43 1.54 -9.94 -6.91
N TRP A 44 1.86 -9.88 -5.62
CA TRP A 44 2.16 -8.64 -4.92
C TRP A 44 3.66 -8.42 -4.81
N ARG A 45 4.13 -7.20 -5.11
CA ARG A 45 5.54 -6.81 -5.00
C ARG A 45 5.65 -5.47 -4.28
N LEU A 46 6.46 -5.44 -3.23
CA LEU A 46 6.80 -4.24 -2.48
C LEU A 46 8.24 -3.86 -2.81
N SER A 47 8.42 -2.61 -3.23
CA SER A 47 9.72 -2.03 -3.60
C SER A 47 9.97 -0.75 -2.83
N TRP A 48 11.23 -0.48 -2.53
CA TRP A 48 11.67 0.67 -1.73
C TRP A 48 12.59 1.57 -2.53
N PHE A 49 12.52 2.89 -2.27
CA PHE A 49 13.52 3.83 -2.75
C PHE A 49 14.76 3.80 -1.84
N ASN A 50 15.90 4.26 -2.37
CA ASN A 50 17.21 4.12 -1.72
C ASN A 50 17.27 4.66 -0.29
N ASP A 51 16.57 5.75 0.00
CA ASP A 51 16.59 6.41 1.32
C ASP A 51 15.45 5.97 2.24
N ALA A 52 14.75 4.88 1.92
CA ALA A 52 13.72 4.33 2.78
C ALA A 52 14.31 3.82 4.11
N ASP A 53 13.59 4.06 5.21
CA ASP A 53 14.02 3.63 6.54
C ASP A 53 14.26 2.10 6.57
N ARG A 54 15.38 1.68 7.18
CA ARG A 54 15.76 0.25 7.27
C ARG A 54 14.70 -0.62 7.93
N ARG A 55 13.88 -0.06 8.82
CA ARG A 55 12.74 -0.74 9.44
C ARG A 55 11.71 -1.15 8.40
N LEU A 56 11.51 -0.33 7.36
CA LEU A 56 10.63 -0.65 6.23
C LEU A 56 11.31 -1.61 5.26
N THR A 57 12.56 -1.34 4.86
CA THR A 57 13.24 -2.14 3.82
C THR A 57 13.52 -3.59 4.25
N SER A 58 13.59 -3.85 5.56
CA SER A 58 13.70 -5.19 6.13
C SER A 58 12.37 -5.93 6.33
N TYR A 59 11.25 -5.36 5.86
CA TYR A 59 9.94 -6.00 5.97
C TYR A 59 9.88 -7.26 5.10
N ALA A 60 9.56 -8.39 5.75
CA ALA A 60 9.40 -9.70 5.11
C ALA A 60 8.05 -10.35 5.49
N GLY A 61 7.07 -9.53 5.88
CA GLY A 61 5.74 -9.98 6.24
C GLY A 61 4.82 -10.15 5.02
N PRO A 62 3.55 -10.53 5.26
CA PRO A 62 2.56 -10.69 4.20
C PRO A 62 2.31 -9.39 3.40
N LEU A 63 2.19 -9.49 2.07
CA LEU A 63 1.96 -8.34 1.18
C LEU A 63 0.56 -8.25 0.57
N GLY A 64 -0.17 -9.37 0.53
CA GLY A 64 -1.37 -9.50 -0.30
C GLY A 64 -2.68 -9.48 0.47
N GLY A 65 -3.74 -9.06 -0.23
CA GLY A 65 -5.14 -9.24 0.16
C GLY A 65 -5.76 -8.12 1.00
N ASP A 66 -4.96 -7.41 1.79
CA ASP A 66 -5.42 -6.29 2.62
C ASP A 66 -4.34 -5.18 2.69
N VAL A 67 -4.56 -4.13 1.92
CA VAL A 67 -3.63 -2.99 1.79
C VAL A 67 -3.58 -2.18 3.09
N GLU A 68 -4.71 -2.09 3.80
CA GLU A 68 -4.81 -1.40 5.08
C GLU A 68 -4.09 -2.14 6.20
N ALA A 69 -4.20 -3.47 6.27
CA ALA A 69 -3.44 -4.28 7.21
C ALA A 69 -1.92 -4.19 6.94
N LEU A 70 -1.51 -4.12 5.67
CA LEU A 70 -0.12 -3.86 5.31
C LEU A 70 0.33 -2.46 5.79
N ALA A 71 -0.49 -1.43 5.60
CA ALA A 71 -0.19 -0.08 6.08
C ALA A 71 -0.01 -0.03 7.60
N GLU A 72 -0.87 -0.72 8.35
CA GLU A 72 -0.79 -0.83 9.81
C GLU A 72 0.49 -1.56 10.26
N SER A 73 0.83 -2.67 9.61
CA SER A 73 2.05 -3.43 9.89
C SER A 73 3.31 -2.60 9.68
N LEU A 74 3.37 -1.85 8.56
CA LEU A 74 4.49 -0.97 8.26
C LEU A 74 4.55 0.21 9.23
N SER A 75 3.40 0.78 9.62
CA SER A 75 3.31 1.88 10.58
C SER A 75 3.84 1.46 11.95
N THR A 76 3.41 0.29 12.43
CA THR A 76 3.87 -0.29 13.69
C THR A 76 5.37 -0.49 13.69
N ARG A 77 5.92 -1.03 12.59
CA ARG A 77 7.35 -1.30 12.46
C ARG A 77 8.20 -0.02 12.37
N LEU A 78 7.70 1.00 11.68
CA LEU A 78 8.38 2.29 11.57
C LEU A 78 8.32 3.08 12.87
N GLY A 79 7.22 2.97 13.62
CA GLY A 79 6.87 3.82 14.75
C GLY A 79 6.23 5.16 14.32
N ALA A 80 5.76 5.25 13.07
CA ALA A 80 5.12 6.43 12.50
C ALA A 80 4.11 6.03 11.42
N PRO A 81 3.10 6.87 11.11
CA PRO A 81 2.09 6.54 10.12
C PRO A 81 2.69 6.27 8.73
N VAL A 82 2.31 5.14 8.15
CA VAL A 82 2.55 4.77 6.76
C VAL A 82 1.22 4.78 6.01
N ARG A 83 1.19 5.40 4.83
CA ARG A 83 0.01 5.48 3.96
C ARG A 83 0.27 4.76 2.65
N LEU A 84 -0.72 3.99 2.19
CA LEU A 84 -0.73 3.39 0.86
C LEU A 84 -1.83 4.07 0.04
N GLU A 85 -1.43 4.74 -1.04
CA GLU A 85 -2.33 5.54 -1.88
C GLU A 85 -2.36 4.99 -3.29
N SER A 86 -3.54 4.53 -3.73
CA SER A 86 -3.72 3.96 -5.06
C SER A 86 -3.43 5.01 -6.13
N GLN A 87 -2.70 4.61 -7.15
CA GLN A 87 -2.45 5.42 -8.33
C GLN A 87 -3.37 4.98 -9.48
N PRO A 88 -3.78 5.91 -10.36
CA PRO A 88 -4.34 5.53 -11.64
C PRO A 88 -3.29 4.77 -12.44
N VAL A 89 -3.70 3.67 -13.09
CA VAL A 89 -2.90 2.88 -14.03
C VAL A 89 -3.38 3.09 -15.45
#